data_AF-A0A1W2B804-F1
#
_entry.id   AF-A0A1W2B804-F1
#
_cell.length_a   1.000
_cell.length_b   1.000
_cell.length_c   1.000
_cell.angle_alpha   90.00
_cell.angle_beta   90.00
_cell.angle_gamma   90.00
#
_symmetry.space_group_name_H-M   'P 1'
#
loop_
_entity.id
_entity.type
_entity.pdbx_description
1 polymer ?
#
loop_
_entity_poly.entity_id
_entity_poly.type
_entity_poly.pdbx_seq_one_letter_code
_entity_poly.pdbx_strand_id
1 'polypeptide(L)'
;MEEKRDASRFFQNRECRFFPCHKGVAEEEFNCLFCYCPLYTLGRKCGGNYTYTDKGIKSCKDCTFPHIADNYERLTGRFREIAEVVRRMDEAEG
;
A
#
# COMPACT_ATOMS: atom_id res chain seq x y z
N MET A 1 16.14 -24.34 1.72
CA MET A 1 15.64 -24.29 0.34
C MET A 1 15.16 -22.87 0.13
N GLU A 2 15.94 -22.04 -0.54
CA GLU A 2 15.51 -20.67 -0.88
C GLU A 2 14.38 -20.78 -1.90
N GLU A 3 13.15 -20.56 -1.46
CA GLU A 3 12.07 -20.24 -2.38
C GLU A 3 12.49 -18.96 -3.12
N LYS A 4 12.65 -19.06 -4.45
CA LYS A 4 12.78 -17.89 -5.32
C LYS A 4 11.56 -17.02 -5.10
N ARG A 5 11.71 -15.97 -4.28
CA ARG A 5 10.72 -14.90 -4.19
C ARG A 5 10.55 -14.34 -5.59
N ASP A 6 9.36 -14.51 -6.17
CA ASP A 6 9.04 -13.95 -7.47
C ASP A 6 9.21 -12.44 -7.39
N ALA A 7 10.19 -11.91 -8.13
CA ALA A 7 10.52 -10.49 -8.11
C ALA A 7 9.33 -9.60 -8.52
N SER A 8 8.30 -10.17 -9.18
CA SER A 8 7.07 -9.44 -9.50
C SER A 8 6.17 -9.17 -8.28
N ARG A 9 6.38 -9.87 -7.16
CA ARG A 9 5.53 -9.81 -5.95
C ARG A 9 6.25 -9.23 -4.74
N PHE A 10 7.57 -9.23 -4.75
CA PHE A 10 8.39 -8.75 -3.64
C PHE A 10 9.55 -7.89 -4.15
N PHE A 11 9.70 -6.71 -3.57
CA PHE A 11 10.83 -5.83 -3.80
C PHE A 11 11.25 -5.20 -2.47
N GLN A 12 12.55 -5.06 -2.24
CA GLN A 12 13.06 -4.39 -1.04
C GLN A 12 14.19 -3.44 -1.41
N ASN A 13 14.02 -2.16 -1.09
CA ASN A 13 15.04 -1.15 -1.29
C ASN A 13 15.77 -0.85 0.02
N ARG A 14 16.75 -1.69 0.40
CA ARG A 14 17.55 -1.52 1.63
C ARG A 14 18.42 -0.25 1.60
N GLU A 15 18.72 0.28 0.42
CA GLU A 15 19.50 1.51 0.24
C GLU A 15 18.64 2.78 0.40
N CYS A 16 17.32 2.64 0.49
CA CYS A 16 16.44 3.78 0.78
C CYS A 16 16.79 4.37 2.14
N ARG A 17 17.06 5.68 2.19
CA ARG A 17 17.36 6.42 3.44
C ARG A 17 16.27 6.34 4.52
N PHE A 18 15.08 5.88 4.15
CA PHE A 18 13.95 5.74 5.05
C PHE A 18 13.72 4.29 5.48
N PHE A 19 14.45 3.31 4.95
CA PHE A 19 14.21 1.90 5.24
C PHE A 19 14.63 1.51 6.68
N PRO A 20 13.80 0.73 7.41
CA PRO A 20 12.40 0.44 7.12
C PRO A 20 11.51 1.68 7.35
N CYS A 21 10.68 2.03 6.36
CA CYS A 21 9.87 3.25 6.41
C CYS A 21 8.79 3.20 7.50
N HIS A 22 8.32 1.99 7.82
CA HIS A 22 7.32 1.72 8.85
C HIS A 22 7.87 0.70 9.84
N LYS A 23 7.57 0.91 11.13
CA LYS A 23 7.97 -0.02 12.19
C LYS A 23 6.93 -1.13 12.35
N GLY A 24 7.33 -2.29 12.86
CA GLY A 24 6.43 -3.40 13.19
C GLY A 24 6.26 -4.45 12.09
N VAL A 25 7.12 -4.43 11.06
CA VAL A 25 7.27 -5.51 10.07
C VAL A 25 8.74 -5.95 10.14
N ALA A 26 9.00 -7.25 10.14
CA ALA A 26 10.36 -7.77 10.10
C ALA A 26 11.05 -7.32 8.79
N GLU A 27 12.34 -6.99 8.84
CA GLU A 27 13.04 -6.50 7.65
C GLU A 27 13.00 -7.53 6.53
N GLU A 28 13.05 -8.83 6.83
CA GLU A 28 13.03 -9.91 5.85
C GLU A 28 11.67 -10.03 5.13
N GLU A 29 10.61 -9.47 5.72
CA GLU A 29 9.24 -9.47 5.20
C GLU A 29 8.82 -8.09 4.64
N PHE A 30 9.66 -7.06 4.84
CA PHE A 30 9.35 -5.68 4.47
C PHE A 30 9.37 -5.51 2.94
N ASN A 31 8.20 -5.27 2.37
CA ASN A 31 8.01 -5.11 0.94
C ASN A 31 7.90 -3.61 0.57
N CYS A 32 8.78 -3.14 -0.29
CA CYS A 32 8.80 -1.77 -0.81
C CYS A 32 7.96 -1.60 -2.09
N LEU A 33 7.41 -2.67 -2.65
CA LEU A 33 6.68 -2.64 -3.93
C LEU A 33 5.53 -1.62 -3.94
N PHE A 34 4.84 -1.45 -2.81
CA PHE A 34 3.73 -0.53 -2.64
C PHE A 34 4.02 0.59 -1.63
N CYS A 35 5.28 1.08 -1.58
CA CYS A 35 5.67 2.23 -0.76
C CYS A 35 4.73 3.43 -0.95
N TYR A 36 4.24 3.65 -2.17
CA TYR A 36 3.04 4.45 -2.40
C TYR A 36 1.82 3.54 -2.38
N CYS A 37 1.00 3.68 -1.34
CA CYS A 37 -0.13 2.79 -1.12
C CYS A 37 -1.20 3.00 -2.21
N PRO A 38 -1.49 1.99 -3.06
CA PRO A 38 -2.50 2.13 -4.12
C PRO A 38 -3.91 2.31 -3.54
N LEU A 39 -4.15 1.88 -2.30
CA LEU A 39 -5.45 1.97 -1.62
C LEU A 39 -5.74 3.36 -1.05
N TYR A 40 -4.85 4.35 -1.22
CA TYR A 40 -5.03 5.68 -0.65
C TYR A 40 -6.36 6.34 -1.09
N THR A 41 -6.67 6.24 -2.38
CA THR A 41 -7.86 6.85 -3.01
C THR A 41 -9.18 6.23 -2.56
N LEU A 42 -9.15 5.04 -1.97
CA LEU A 42 -10.33 4.37 -1.43
C LEU A 42 -10.79 5.00 -0.09
N GLY A 43 -10.05 5.98 0.43
CA GLY A 43 -10.42 6.75 1.61
C GLY A 43 -10.75 5.85 2.80
N ARG A 44 -11.96 5.97 3.34
CA ARG A 44 -12.40 5.16 4.49
C ARG A 44 -12.48 3.66 4.21
N LYS A 45 -12.65 3.26 2.93
CA LYS A 45 -12.73 1.87 2.48
C LYS A 45 -11.35 1.24 2.21
N CYS A 46 -10.26 1.94 2.52
CA CYS A 46 -8.90 1.45 2.30
C CYS A 46 -8.60 0.14 3.05
N GLY A 47 -9.15 -0.05 4.25
CA GLY A 47 -8.95 -1.28 5.05
C GLY A 47 -7.58 -1.41 5.72
N GLY A 48 -6.65 -0.47 5.49
CA GLY A 48 -5.38 -0.36 6.22
C GLY A 48 -5.52 0.41 7.53
N ASN A 49 -4.47 0.39 8.35
CA ASN A 49 -4.38 1.12 9.62
C ASN A 49 -3.91 2.57 9.41
N TYR A 50 -4.69 3.34 8.65
CA TYR A 50 -4.46 4.78 8.44
C TYR A 50 -5.13 5.63 9.53
N THR A 51 -4.74 6.90 9.61
CA THR A 51 -5.43 7.93 10.40
C THR A 51 -5.85 9.10 9.50
N TYR A 52 -6.69 10.00 10.01
CA TYR A 52 -6.95 11.29 9.39
C TYR A 52 -6.39 12.38 10.29
N THR A 53 -5.69 13.36 9.71
CA THR A 53 -5.25 14.54 10.44
C THR A 53 -6.44 15.45 10.76
N ASP A 54 -6.25 16.42 11.66
CA ASP A 54 -7.26 17.43 11.99
C ASP A 54 -7.72 18.27 10.78
N LYS A 55 -6.91 18.28 9.70
CA LYS A 55 -7.22 18.93 8.43
C LYS A 55 -7.96 18.02 7.44
N GLY A 56 -8.37 16.82 7.86
CA GLY A 56 -9.06 15.85 7.01
C GLY A 56 -8.17 15.15 5.99
N ILE A 57 -6.84 15.22 6.12
CA ILE A 57 -5.91 14.54 5.21
C ILE A 57 -5.65 13.12 5.72
N LYS A 58 -5.79 12.12 4.84
CA LYS A 58 -5.48 10.73 5.17
C LYS A 58 -3.97 10.56 5.35
N SER A 59 -3.55 9.98 6.46
CA SER A 59 -2.15 9.68 6.78
C SER A 59 -1.95 8.17 6.88
N CYS A 60 -0.97 7.66 6.12
CA CYS A 60 -0.54 6.26 6.18
C CYS A 60 0.80 6.10 6.91
N LYS A 61 1.25 7.09 7.67
CA LYS A 61 2.58 7.08 8.33
C LYS A 61 2.80 5.87 9.25
N ASP A 62 1.73 5.39 9.88
CA ASP A 62 1.78 4.25 10.79
C ASP A 62 1.20 2.97 10.15
N CYS A 63 0.88 3.01 8.85
CA CYS A 63 0.23 1.93 8.14
C CYS A 63 1.22 0.92 7.55
N THR A 64 1.26 -0.30 8.09
CA THR A 64 2.18 -1.35 7.63
C THR A 64 1.57 -2.25 6.55
N PHE A 65 0.26 -2.13 6.30
CA PHE A 65 -0.47 -3.00 5.38
C PHE A 65 0.19 -3.18 3.99
N PRO A 66 0.66 -2.12 3.28
CA PRO A 66 1.32 -2.29 1.99
C PRO A 66 2.75 -2.84 2.07
N HIS A 67 3.32 -2.92 3.27
CA HIS A 67 4.70 -3.31 3.53
C HIS A 67 4.86 -4.75 3.99
N ILE A 68 3.77 -5.49 4.18
CA ILE A 68 3.80 -6.92 4.49
C ILE A 68 3.79 -7.69 3.17
N ALA A 69 4.83 -8.50 2.92
CA ALA A 69 4.97 -9.28 1.68
C ALA A 69 3.72 -10.08 1.30
N ASP A 70 3.10 -10.74 2.28
CA ASP A 70 1.93 -11.60 2.11
C ASP A 70 0.65 -10.83 1.68
N ASN A 71 0.64 -9.50 1.83
CA ASN A 71 -0.51 -8.68 1.42
C ASN A 71 -0.53 -8.36 -0.08
N TYR A 72 0.42 -8.84 -0.89
CA TYR A 72 0.46 -8.57 -2.34
C TYR A 72 -0.88 -8.82 -3.04
N GLU A 73 -1.49 -10.00 -2.84
CA GLU A 73 -2.77 -10.36 -3.48
C GLU A 73 -3.93 -9.54 -2.93
N ARG A 74 -3.88 -9.18 -1.64
CA ARG A 74 -4.88 -8.33 -1.00
C ARG A 74 -4.83 -6.89 -1.50
N LEU A 75 -3.67 -6.40 -1.92
CA LEU A 75 -3.52 -5.06 -2.52
C LEU A 75 -3.97 -5.07 -3.98
N THR A 76 -3.45 -6.01 -4.78
CA THR A 76 -3.74 -6.08 -6.22
C THR A 76 -5.18 -6.50 -6.50
N GLY A 77 -5.78 -7.36 -5.68
CA GLY A 77 -7.19 -7.76 -5.78
C GLY A 77 -8.18 -6.60 -5.62
N ARG A 78 -7.76 -5.49 -5.00
CA ARG A 78 -8.58 -4.26 -4.82
C ARG A 78 -8.55 -3.33 -6.03
N PHE A 79 -7.79 -3.65 -7.10
CA PHE A 79 -7.61 -2.73 -8.23
C PHE A 79 -8.92 -2.31 -8.89
N ARG A 80 -9.90 -3.23 -8.98
CA ARG A 80 -11.23 -2.92 -9.54
C ARG A 80 -11.95 -1.80 -8.78
N GLU A 81 -11.79 -1.74 -7.46
CA GLU A 81 -12.42 -0.70 -6.65
C GLU A 81 -11.75 0.66 -6.86
N ILE A 82 -10.42 0.68 -7.08
CA ILE A 82 -9.69 1.91 -7.42
C ILE A 82 -10.14 2.41 -8.80
N ALA A 83 -10.21 1.53 -9.79
CA ALA A 83 -10.68 1.86 -11.13
C ALA A 83 -12.11 2.40 -11.12
N GLU A 84 -12.97 1.89 -10.23
CA GLU A 84 -14.32 2.41 -10.06
C GLU A 84 -14.36 3.84 -9.49
N VAL A 85 -13.46 4.19 -8.56
CA VAL A 85 -13.33 5.58 -8.08
C VAL A 85 -13.02 6.50 -9.25
N VAL A 86 -12.06 6.15 -10.11
CA VAL A 86 -11.70 6.95 -11.30
C VAL A 86 -12.89 7.09 -12.23
N ARG A 87 -13.54 5.98 -12.61
CA ARG A 87 -14.73 5.99 -13.48
C ARG A 87 -15.81 6.96 -12.99
N ARG A 88 -16.11 6.95 -11.69
CA ARG A 88 -17.14 7.82 -11.09
C ARG A 88 -16.73 9.29 -11.08
N MET A 89 -15.43 9.58 -10.94
CA MET A 89 -14.92 10.95 -11.02
C MET A 89 -15.04 11.47 -12.45
N ASP A 90 -14.61 10.69 -13.44
CA ASP A 90 -14.72 11.06 -14.87
C ASP A 90 -16.19 11.27 -15.28
N GLU A 91 -17.12 10.43 -14.80
CA GLU A 91 -18.56 10.58 -15.03
C GLU A 91 -19.18 11.83 -14.38
N ALA A 92 -18.59 12.35 -13.30
CA ALA A 92 -19.08 13.54 -12.62
C ALA A 92 -18.52 14.84 -13.21
N GLU A 93 -17.44 14.76 -13.97
CA GLU A 93 -16.81 15.89 -14.66
C GLU A 93 -17.29 16.08 -16.10
N GLY A 94 -17.96 15.09 -16.69
CA GLY A 94 -18.59 15.15 -18.02
C GLY A 94 -20.06 15.56 -17.98
#